data_AF-A0A2A5D8T3-F1
#
_entry.id   AF-A0A2A5D8T3-F1
#
_cell.length_a   1.000
_cell.length_b   1.000
_cell.length_c   1.000
_cell.angle_alpha   90.00
_cell.angle_beta   90.00
_cell.angle_gamma   90.00
#
_symmetry.space_group_name_H-M   'P 1'
#
loop_
_entity.id
_entity.type
_entity.pdbx_description
1 polymer ?
#
loop_
_entity_poly.entity_id
_entity_poly.type
_entity_poly.pdbx_seq_one_letter_code
_entity_poly.pdbx_strand_id
1 'polypeptide(L)'
;MHLFRNPSFLALAAVLVGGALVGLPRVASFSEKAELQDGQIQYLQLEVKRLTSMQLELQGGILGYRDALDEQGAFILLQASRLEDQESQLADGFLRLDGLRDSFHAQAVLAAAKPVLTPSMRRKQLRDDILRPVFQVSGDDAVGSAVLVYRGKDEQGAYYLALSAYHVLRDIVANENDVDPHEVVFDNIFDQITGGPVIVPGIMLAEKIDSDLALLRINTDIDLGAVAQLAPLARLNLIDAFSPVYTVGCPLGTNAQATRGEITRDDWVVDEQPYWMVSSPAYFGNSGGGVFLEETHELIGIFSKIYTHGNYRPQVVTHMGLAVPLDTIHGWLNGIGYGFLVADSEFTTSTAEEASAAQLQD
;
A
#
# COMPACT_ATOMS: atom_id res chain seq x y z
N MET A 1 81.66 33.73 49.92
CA MET A 1 81.05 34.95 49.34
C MET A 1 79.67 35.09 49.95
N HIS A 2 79.51 36.10 50.83
CA HIS A 2 78.33 36.62 51.54
C HIS A 2 77.28 35.66 52.12
N LEU A 3 77.24 35.40 53.45
CA LEU A 3 76.72 36.25 54.55
C LEU A 3 75.22 36.59 54.42
N PHE A 4 74.37 36.00 55.28
CA PHE A 4 73.73 36.71 56.39
C PHE A 4 73.19 35.74 57.44
N ARG A 5 73.80 35.81 58.63
CA ARG A 5 73.27 35.38 59.93
C ARG A 5 72.46 36.56 60.50
N ASN A 6 71.34 36.31 61.17
CA ASN A 6 71.20 36.81 62.55
C ASN A 6 70.02 36.17 63.32
N PRO A 7 70.27 35.67 64.54
CA PRO A 7 69.27 35.26 65.52
C PRO A 7 69.09 36.34 66.60
N SER A 8 67.89 36.45 67.18
CA SER A 8 67.67 37.18 68.44
C SER A 8 66.42 36.65 69.16
N PHE A 9 66.53 35.41 69.64
CA PHE A 9 65.70 34.86 70.70
C PHE A 9 66.62 34.67 71.91
N LEU A 10 66.48 35.52 72.93
CA LEU A 10 66.83 35.34 74.35
C LEU A 10 67.06 36.71 75.01
N ALA A 11 66.07 37.19 75.75
CA ALA A 11 66.29 38.11 76.87
C ALA A 11 65.30 37.75 77.98
N LEU A 12 65.75 36.81 78.80
CA LEU A 12 65.26 36.48 80.12
C LEU A 12 65.55 37.66 81.05
N ALA A 13 64.53 38.27 81.65
CA ALA A 13 64.71 39.22 82.75
C ALA A 13 63.59 39.04 83.78
N ALA A 14 63.90 38.20 84.78
CA ALA A 14 63.31 38.23 86.11
C ALA A 14 63.98 39.32 86.95
N VAL A 15 63.21 39.90 87.88
CA VAL A 15 63.53 40.61 89.15
C VAL A 15 62.50 41.74 89.29
N LEU A 16 61.40 41.52 90.02
CA LEU A 16 61.21 41.61 91.48
C LEU A 16 60.89 43.03 91.98
N VAL A 17 59.73 43.11 92.65
CA VAL A 17 59.29 44.11 93.65
C VAL A 17 59.01 45.51 93.08
N GLY A 18 57.87 46.14 93.30
CA GLY A 18 56.72 45.87 94.16
C GLY A 18 55.80 47.08 94.05
N GLY A 19 54.49 46.88 94.20
CA GLY A 19 53.57 47.99 94.12
C GLY A 19 52.11 47.58 94.18
N ALA A 20 51.53 47.83 95.35
CA ALA A 20 50.11 48.12 95.55
C ALA A 20 49.12 46.95 95.44
N LEU A 21 49.05 46.24 96.55
CA LEU A 21 47.87 45.58 97.09
C LEU A 21 46.82 46.65 97.45
N VAL A 22 45.95 47.05 96.50
CA VAL A 22 44.70 47.80 96.80
C VAL A 22 43.64 47.43 95.76
N GLY A 23 42.51 46.90 96.23
CA GLY A 23 41.24 46.99 95.50
C GLY A 23 40.76 45.73 94.78
N LEU A 24 40.48 44.67 95.55
CA LEU A 24 39.41 43.75 95.18
C LEU A 24 38.07 44.50 95.26
N PRO A 25 37.40 44.70 94.13
CA PRO A 25 36.04 44.21 94.06
C PRO A 25 35.79 43.42 92.76
N ARG A 26 34.99 42.36 92.91
CA ARG A 26 34.28 41.62 91.84
C ARG A 26 35.07 40.56 91.05
N VAL A 27 35.61 39.59 91.78
CA VAL A 27 35.82 38.21 91.26
C VAL A 27 34.49 37.57 90.79
N ALA A 28 33.34 38.07 91.27
CA ALA A 28 32.02 37.60 90.86
C ALA A 28 31.67 37.86 89.37
N SER A 29 32.12 38.98 88.76
CA SER A 29 31.77 39.29 87.36
C SER A 29 32.61 38.53 86.32
N PHE A 30 33.76 37.99 86.72
CA PHE A 30 34.55 37.09 85.87
C PHE A 30 34.02 35.65 85.90
N SER A 31 33.52 35.19 87.06
CA SER A 31 32.85 33.89 87.17
C SER A 31 31.59 33.82 86.32
N GLU A 32 30.76 34.87 86.36
CA GLU A 32 29.51 34.92 85.60
C GLU A 32 29.74 35.02 84.08
N LYS A 33 30.78 35.75 83.64
CA LYS A 33 31.21 35.76 82.22
C LYS A 33 31.85 34.45 81.78
N ALA A 34 32.60 33.77 82.65
CA ALA A 34 33.20 32.47 82.35
C ALA A 34 32.13 31.38 82.22
N GLU A 35 31.10 31.37 83.08
CA GLU A 35 29.97 30.45 82.97
C GLU A 35 29.13 30.71 81.71
N LEU A 36 28.90 31.98 81.34
CA LEU A 36 28.23 32.34 80.09
C LEU A 36 29.04 31.92 78.85
N GLN A 37 30.37 32.06 78.89
CA GLN A 37 31.26 31.61 77.83
C GLN A 37 31.30 30.08 77.74
N ASP A 38 31.31 29.38 78.87
CA ASP A 38 31.30 27.91 78.90
C ASP A 38 29.98 27.36 78.32
N GLY A 39 28.85 27.99 78.66
CA GLY A 39 27.55 27.66 78.06
C GLY A 39 27.50 27.88 76.53
N GLN A 40 28.11 28.97 76.04
CA GLN A 40 28.22 29.21 74.59
C GLN A 40 29.15 28.21 73.89
N ILE A 41 30.26 27.82 74.53
CA ILE A 41 31.18 26.82 74.01
C ILE A 41 30.48 25.46 73.93
N GLN A 42 29.75 25.06 74.97
CA GLN A 42 28.99 23.81 74.97
C GLN A 42 27.90 23.80 73.89
N TYR A 43 27.18 24.91 73.71
CA TYR A 43 26.19 25.06 72.65
C TYR A 43 26.83 24.92 71.25
N LEU A 44 27.96 25.61 71.01
CA LEU A 44 28.67 25.54 69.74
C LEU A 44 29.24 24.14 69.48
N GLN A 45 29.74 23.46 70.49
CA GLN A 45 30.19 22.07 70.38
C GLN A 45 29.04 21.12 70.00
N LEU A 46 27.86 21.33 70.60
CA LEU A 46 26.66 20.55 70.26
C LEU A 46 26.23 20.81 68.80
N GLU A 47 26.25 22.06 68.36
CA GLU A 47 25.85 22.42 66.99
C GLU A 47 26.86 21.93 65.95
N VAL A 48 28.17 21.98 66.23
CA VAL A 48 29.21 21.38 65.37
C VAL A 48 28.99 19.88 65.24
N LYS A 49 28.64 19.18 66.34
CA LYS A 49 28.35 17.75 66.31
C LYS A 49 27.08 17.46 65.49
N ARG A 50 26.05 18.29 65.60
CA ARG A 50 24.81 18.21 64.81
C ARG A 50 25.10 18.39 63.32
N LEU A 51 25.82 19.45 62.95
CA LEU A 51 26.18 19.76 61.57
C LEU A 51 27.06 18.68 60.95
N THR A 52 28.00 18.12 61.72
CA THR A 52 28.85 17.01 61.26
C THR A 52 28.02 15.75 60.99
N SER A 53 27.02 15.48 61.84
CA SER A 53 26.10 14.35 61.65
C SER A 53 25.24 14.54 60.38
N MET A 54 24.69 15.75 60.19
CA MET A 54 23.94 16.10 58.97
C MET A 54 24.80 16.03 57.70
N GLN A 55 26.07 16.44 57.78
CA GLN A 55 27.00 16.35 56.65
C GLN A 55 27.26 14.89 56.27
N LEU A 56 27.39 14.00 57.25
CA LEU A 56 27.61 12.56 57.02
C LEU A 56 26.37 11.90 56.38
N GLU A 57 25.17 12.25 56.84
CA GLU A 57 23.90 11.81 56.24
C GLU A 57 23.77 12.30 54.79
N LEU A 58 24.10 13.58 54.53
CA LEU A 58 24.05 14.14 53.18
C LEU A 58 25.05 13.45 52.24
N GLN A 59 26.28 13.18 52.72
CA GLN A 59 27.29 12.46 51.95
C GLN A 59 26.85 11.02 51.64
N GLY A 60 26.23 10.33 52.62
CA GLY A 60 25.63 9.01 52.39
C GLY A 60 24.50 9.04 51.36
N GLY A 61 23.63 10.06 51.41
CA GLY A 61 22.57 10.25 50.43
C GLY A 61 23.07 10.54 49.02
N ILE A 62 24.13 11.34 48.88
CA ILE A 62 24.77 11.64 47.58
C ILE A 62 25.40 10.39 46.97
N LEU A 63 26.07 9.57 47.78
CA LEU A 63 26.64 8.30 47.32
C LEU A 63 25.55 7.34 46.84
N GLY A 64 24.47 7.17 47.62
CA GLY A 64 23.34 6.33 47.21
C GLY A 64 22.65 6.82 45.93
N TYR A 65 22.55 8.13 45.73
CA TYR A 65 21.98 8.69 44.50
C TYR A 65 22.89 8.45 43.28
N ARG A 66 24.21 8.51 43.48
CA ARG A 66 25.19 8.20 42.43
C ARG A 66 25.13 6.73 42.02
N ASP A 67 25.08 5.82 42.99
CA ASP A 67 24.98 4.38 42.71
C ASP A 67 23.69 4.06 41.94
N ALA A 68 22.56 4.66 42.31
CA ALA A 68 21.29 4.51 41.60
C ALA A 68 21.32 5.07 40.17
N LEU A 69 22.03 6.18 39.93
CA LEU A 69 22.23 6.74 38.60
C LEU A 69 23.13 5.85 37.73
N ASP A 70 24.17 5.24 38.32
CA ASP A 70 25.06 4.33 37.62
C ASP A 70 24.32 3.03 37.22
N GLU A 71 23.46 2.50 38.09
CA GLU A 71 22.59 1.36 37.78
C GLU A 71 21.57 1.69 36.66
N GLN A 72 20.93 2.86 36.72
CA GLN A 72 20.02 3.31 35.66
C GLN A 72 20.76 3.53 34.34
N GLY A 73 21.97 4.10 34.37
CA GLY A 73 22.82 4.30 33.20
C GLY A 73 23.19 2.98 32.53
N ALA A 74 23.55 1.96 33.32
CA ALA A 74 23.85 0.63 32.81
C ALA A 74 22.61 -0.03 32.16
N PHE A 75 21.43 0.15 32.75
CA PHE A 75 20.18 -0.35 32.16
C PHE A 75 19.84 0.32 30.83
N ILE A 76 20.00 1.65 30.74
CA ILE A 76 19.74 2.42 29.51
C ILE A 76 20.69 1.98 28.39
N LEU A 77 21.98 1.80 28.68
CA LEU A 77 22.97 1.32 27.71
C LEU A 77 22.63 -0.09 27.18
N LEU A 78 22.16 -0.98 28.06
CA LEU A 78 21.73 -2.32 27.66
C LEU A 78 20.51 -2.28 26.73
N GLN A 79 19.54 -1.40 27.00
CA GLN A 79 18.37 -1.24 26.14
C GLN A 79 18.74 -0.62 24.79
N ALA A 80 19.64 0.36 24.76
CA ALA A 80 20.12 0.97 23.52
C ALA A 80 20.82 -0.07 22.62
N SER A 81 21.69 -0.91 23.19
CA SER A 81 22.35 -2.00 22.45
C SER A 81 21.34 -3.01 21.87
N ARG A 82 20.26 -3.34 22.60
CA ARG A 82 19.21 -4.22 22.08
C ARG A 82 18.43 -3.60 20.92
N LEU A 83 18.22 -2.30 20.94
CA LEU A 83 17.54 -1.59 19.85
C LEU A 83 18.41 -1.54 18.60
N GLU A 84 19.71 -1.31 18.74
CA GLU A 84 20.66 -1.38 17.62
C GLU A 84 20.69 -2.79 16.99
N ASP A 85 20.68 -3.84 17.82
CA ASP A 85 20.60 -5.22 17.33
C ASP A 85 19.28 -5.49 16.58
N GLN A 86 18.16 -4.96 17.06
CA GLN A 86 16.85 -5.09 16.39
C GLN A 86 16.80 -4.32 15.07
N GLU A 87 17.35 -3.12 15.01
CA GLU A 87 17.44 -2.32 13.79
C GLU A 87 18.31 -3.04 12.74
N SER A 88 19.44 -3.61 13.15
CA SER A 88 20.29 -4.42 12.27
C SER A 88 19.55 -5.66 11.75
N GLN A 89 18.78 -6.35 12.59
CA GLN A 89 17.99 -7.51 12.17
C GLN A 89 16.87 -7.15 11.18
N LEU A 90 16.24 -5.98 11.37
CA LEU A 90 15.23 -5.48 10.44
C LEU A 90 15.84 -5.09 9.10
N ALA A 91 16.98 -4.40 9.11
CA ALA A 91 17.71 -4.04 7.89
C ALA A 91 18.13 -5.28 7.08
N ASP A 92 18.66 -6.30 7.76
CA ASP A 92 18.98 -7.60 7.14
C ASP A 92 17.73 -8.31 6.60
N GLY A 93 16.60 -8.19 7.32
CA GLY A 93 15.31 -8.71 6.88
C GLY A 93 14.82 -8.07 5.58
N PHE A 94 14.91 -6.74 5.47
CA PHE A 94 14.56 -6.01 4.25
C PHE A 94 15.45 -6.38 3.07
N LEU A 95 16.76 -6.46 3.25
CA LEU A 95 17.69 -6.88 2.20
C LEU A 95 17.40 -8.30 1.69
N ARG A 96 17.00 -9.22 2.58
CA ARG A 96 16.59 -10.58 2.19
C ARG A 96 15.28 -10.58 1.40
N LEU A 97 14.32 -9.73 1.79
CA LEU A 97 13.04 -9.60 1.06
C LEU A 97 13.25 -9.00 -0.33
N ASP A 98 14.10 -7.99 -0.47
CA ASP A 98 14.46 -7.44 -1.79
C ASP A 98 15.17 -8.48 -2.65
N GLY A 99 16.12 -9.24 -2.08
CA GLY A 99 16.76 -10.35 -2.79
C GLY A 99 15.79 -11.45 -3.21
N LEU A 100 14.79 -11.76 -2.38
CA LEU A 100 13.71 -12.70 -2.74
C LEU A 100 12.87 -12.14 -3.87
N ARG A 101 12.44 -10.88 -3.80
CA ARG A 101 11.68 -10.19 -4.84
C ARG A 101 12.44 -10.20 -6.18
N ASP A 102 13.73 -9.87 -6.16
CA ASP A 102 14.58 -9.90 -7.36
C ASP A 102 14.71 -11.32 -7.92
N SER A 103 14.82 -12.33 -7.06
CA SER A 103 14.86 -13.73 -7.49
C SER A 103 13.54 -14.20 -8.08
N PHE A 104 12.40 -13.75 -7.54
CA PHE A 104 11.07 -14.01 -8.09
C PHE A 104 10.88 -13.30 -9.44
N HIS A 105 11.30 -12.05 -9.57
CA HIS A 105 11.29 -11.36 -10.86
C HIS A 105 12.18 -12.06 -11.88
N ALA A 106 13.39 -12.46 -11.51
CA ALA A 106 14.30 -13.17 -12.40
C ALA A 106 13.74 -14.54 -12.83
N GLN A 107 13.14 -15.30 -11.91
CA GLN A 107 12.49 -16.56 -12.22
C GLN A 107 11.22 -16.37 -13.06
N ALA A 108 10.43 -15.33 -12.81
CA ALA A 108 9.28 -14.98 -13.63
C ALA A 108 9.71 -14.62 -15.06
N VAL A 109 10.77 -13.84 -15.22
CA VAL A 109 11.34 -13.48 -16.54
C VAL A 109 11.89 -14.72 -17.27
N LEU A 110 12.56 -15.64 -16.56
CA LEU A 110 13.06 -16.90 -17.12
C LEU A 110 11.94 -17.89 -17.48
N ALA A 111 10.89 -17.99 -16.65
CA ALA A 111 9.71 -18.78 -16.92
C ALA A 111 8.85 -18.18 -18.05
N ALA A 112 8.87 -16.86 -18.19
CA ALA A 112 8.22 -16.10 -19.26
C ALA A 112 9.09 -15.95 -20.51
N ALA A 113 10.21 -16.69 -20.65
CA ALA A 113 10.97 -16.78 -21.89
C ALA A 113 10.10 -17.46 -22.97
N LYS A 114 9.16 -16.69 -23.52
CA LYS A 114 8.22 -17.10 -24.54
C LYS A 114 9.05 -17.50 -25.77
N PRO A 115 8.68 -18.60 -26.46
CA PRO A 115 9.30 -18.94 -27.72
C PRO A 115 9.23 -17.73 -28.65
N VAL A 116 10.30 -17.45 -29.40
CA VAL A 116 10.31 -16.34 -30.37
C VAL A 116 9.23 -16.60 -31.41
N LEU A 117 8.09 -15.93 -31.24
CA LEU A 117 6.94 -16.08 -32.12
C LEU A 117 7.24 -15.44 -33.46
N THR A 118 6.86 -16.12 -34.53
CA THR A 118 6.84 -15.47 -35.85
C THR A 118 5.84 -14.31 -35.81
N PRO A 119 6.03 -13.25 -36.63
CA PRO A 119 5.07 -12.14 -36.70
C PRO A 119 3.63 -12.59 -36.98
N SER A 120 3.45 -13.69 -37.73
CA SER A 120 2.13 -14.27 -38.00
C SER A 120 1.49 -14.87 -36.74
N MET A 121 2.27 -15.63 -35.98
CA MET A 121 1.82 -16.23 -34.71
C MET A 121 1.49 -15.16 -33.68
N ARG A 122 2.33 -14.12 -33.56
CA ARG A 122 2.05 -12.98 -32.68
C ARG A 122 0.73 -12.28 -33.04
N ARG A 123 0.51 -11.98 -34.32
CA ARG A 123 -0.76 -11.38 -34.76
C ARG A 123 -1.96 -12.29 -34.54
N LYS A 124 -1.79 -13.61 -34.65
CA LYS A 124 -2.85 -14.57 -34.33
C LYS A 124 -3.19 -14.52 -32.84
N GLN A 125 -2.20 -14.56 -31.95
CA GLN A 125 -2.42 -14.44 -30.51
C GLN A 125 -3.08 -13.11 -30.13
N LEU A 126 -2.61 -11.97 -30.66
CA LEU A 126 -3.28 -10.69 -30.41
C LEU A 126 -4.76 -10.69 -30.85
N ARG A 127 -5.10 -11.37 -31.95
CA ARG A 127 -6.51 -11.50 -32.34
C ARG A 127 -7.29 -12.39 -31.37
N ASP A 128 -6.70 -13.51 -30.97
CA ASP A 128 -7.36 -14.52 -30.14
C ASP A 128 -7.55 -14.04 -28.70
N ASP A 129 -6.54 -13.39 -28.12
CA ASP A 129 -6.48 -13.07 -26.69
C ASP A 129 -7.00 -11.66 -26.38
N ILE A 130 -6.85 -10.72 -27.33
CA ILE A 130 -7.16 -9.28 -27.10
C ILE A 130 -8.38 -8.83 -27.92
N LEU A 131 -8.44 -9.17 -29.20
CA LEU A 131 -9.49 -8.62 -30.09
C LEU A 131 -10.81 -9.39 -29.99
N ARG A 132 -10.77 -10.72 -30.07
CA ARG A 132 -11.94 -11.60 -30.13
C ARG A 132 -12.83 -11.60 -28.90
N PRO A 133 -12.32 -11.47 -27.66
CA PRO A 133 -13.17 -11.39 -26.49
C PRO A 133 -14.02 -10.12 -26.42
N VAL A 134 -13.69 -9.09 -27.19
CA VAL A 134 -14.39 -7.80 -27.17
C VAL A 134 -15.45 -7.77 -28.26
N PHE A 135 -16.65 -7.36 -27.88
CA PHE A 135 -17.82 -7.36 -28.77
C PHE A 135 -18.67 -6.10 -28.54
N GLN A 136 -19.58 -5.84 -29.48
CA GLN A 136 -20.47 -4.67 -29.42
C GLN A 136 -21.70 -4.99 -28.60
N VAL A 137 -22.10 -4.05 -27.74
CA VAL A 137 -23.44 -4.01 -27.14
C VAL A 137 -24.24 -2.90 -27.82
N SER A 138 -25.49 -3.18 -28.16
CA SER A 138 -26.35 -2.26 -28.90
C SER A 138 -27.76 -2.23 -28.32
N GLY A 139 -28.30 -1.02 -28.24
CA GLY A 139 -29.74 -0.75 -28.13
C GLY A 139 -30.21 0.07 -29.33
N ASP A 140 -31.43 0.60 -29.24
CA ASP A 140 -32.04 1.40 -30.30
C ASP A 140 -31.26 2.69 -30.60
N ASP A 141 -30.83 3.39 -29.54
CA ASP A 141 -30.21 4.73 -29.65
C ASP A 141 -28.78 4.81 -29.11
N ALA A 142 -28.26 3.72 -28.54
CA ALA A 142 -26.96 3.68 -27.88
C ALA A 142 -26.15 2.44 -28.29
N VAL A 143 -24.84 2.64 -28.40
CA VAL A 143 -23.88 1.59 -28.73
C VAL A 143 -22.65 1.70 -27.83
N GLY A 144 -22.08 0.55 -27.50
CA GLY A 144 -20.80 0.50 -26.79
C GLY A 144 -20.15 -0.86 -26.91
N SER A 145 -19.28 -1.17 -25.95
CA SER A 145 -18.45 -2.36 -25.96
C SER A 145 -18.65 -3.19 -24.70
N ALA A 146 -18.32 -4.47 -24.79
CA ALA A 146 -18.18 -5.35 -23.63
C ALA A 146 -17.07 -6.38 -23.89
N VAL A 147 -16.58 -7.00 -22.82
CA VAL A 147 -15.50 -7.99 -22.86
C VAL A 147 -15.96 -9.29 -22.24
N LEU A 148 -15.96 -10.39 -23.00
CA LEU A 148 -16.18 -11.73 -22.47
C LEU A 148 -15.05 -12.09 -21.50
N VAL A 149 -15.39 -12.51 -20.28
CA VAL A 149 -14.39 -12.88 -19.25
C VAL A 149 -14.56 -14.30 -18.74
N TYR A 150 -15.71 -14.94 -19.01
CA TYR A 150 -15.96 -16.30 -18.54
C TYR A 150 -16.99 -17.03 -19.40
N ARG A 151 -16.81 -18.35 -19.47
CA ARG A 151 -17.74 -19.31 -20.07
C ARG A 151 -18.06 -20.36 -19.02
N GLY A 152 -19.34 -20.58 -18.76
CA GLY A 152 -19.83 -21.54 -17.78
C GLY A 152 -21.01 -22.34 -18.28
N LYS A 153 -21.50 -23.21 -17.40
CA LYS A 153 -22.73 -23.97 -17.60
C LYS A 153 -23.43 -24.12 -16.25
N ASP A 154 -24.73 -23.86 -16.22
CA ASP A 154 -25.58 -24.10 -15.06
C ASP A 154 -26.85 -24.86 -15.46
N GLU A 155 -27.86 -24.86 -14.58
CA GLU A 155 -29.15 -25.52 -14.81
C GLU A 155 -29.90 -24.98 -16.05
N GLN A 156 -29.63 -23.74 -16.46
CA GLN A 156 -30.26 -23.09 -17.62
C GLN A 156 -29.52 -23.35 -18.93
N GLY A 157 -28.34 -23.98 -18.86
CA GLY A 157 -27.52 -24.30 -20.02
C GLY A 157 -26.18 -23.57 -20.04
N ALA A 158 -25.57 -23.47 -21.22
CA ALA A 158 -24.32 -22.75 -21.38
C ALA A 158 -24.55 -21.24 -21.30
N TYR A 159 -23.61 -20.54 -20.67
CA TYR A 159 -23.65 -19.08 -20.56
C TYR A 159 -22.26 -18.47 -20.61
N TYR A 160 -22.24 -17.18 -20.94
CA TYR A 160 -21.06 -16.34 -20.87
C TYR A 160 -21.30 -15.19 -19.90
N LEU A 161 -20.23 -14.73 -19.27
CA LEU A 161 -20.21 -13.48 -18.50
C LEU A 161 -19.29 -12.48 -19.19
N ALA A 162 -19.72 -11.23 -19.17
CA ALA A 162 -18.97 -10.12 -19.75
C ALA A 162 -18.90 -8.93 -18.81
N LEU A 163 -17.85 -8.12 -18.95
CA LEU A 163 -17.71 -6.83 -18.28
C LEU A 163 -17.97 -5.70 -19.28
N SER A 164 -18.57 -4.61 -18.80
CA SER A 164 -18.75 -3.37 -19.56
C SER A 164 -18.75 -2.16 -18.63
N ALA A 165 -18.96 -0.97 -19.19
CA ALA A 165 -19.16 0.25 -18.43
C ALA A 165 -20.65 0.44 -18.14
N TYR A 166 -20.99 0.79 -16.91
CA TYR A 166 -22.40 0.92 -16.50
C TYR A 166 -23.17 1.94 -17.34
N HIS A 167 -22.59 3.12 -17.58
CA HIS A 167 -23.30 4.15 -18.35
C HIS A 167 -23.67 3.71 -19.76
N VAL A 168 -22.89 2.81 -20.37
CA VAL A 168 -23.20 2.25 -21.71
C VAL A 168 -24.50 1.45 -21.64
N LEU A 169 -24.59 0.52 -20.69
CA LEU A 169 -25.77 -0.32 -20.54
C LEU A 169 -26.97 0.49 -20.09
N ARG A 170 -26.77 1.42 -19.15
CA ARG A 170 -27.79 2.37 -18.72
C ARG A 170 -28.39 3.11 -19.91
N ASP A 171 -27.56 3.63 -20.81
CA ASP A 171 -28.03 4.40 -21.97
C ASP A 171 -28.75 3.51 -23.00
N ILE A 172 -28.38 2.22 -23.09
CA ILE A 172 -29.07 1.22 -23.90
C ILE A 172 -30.46 0.88 -23.32
N VAL A 173 -30.56 0.69 -22.00
CA VAL A 173 -31.81 0.26 -21.35
C VAL A 173 -32.73 1.42 -20.97
N ALA A 174 -32.24 2.66 -20.93
CA ALA A 174 -33.01 3.85 -20.50
C ALA A 174 -34.24 4.15 -21.36
N ASN A 175 -34.34 3.60 -22.57
CA ASN A 175 -35.51 3.75 -23.42
C ASN A 175 -36.74 2.96 -22.90
N GLU A 176 -36.53 1.97 -22.03
CA GLU A 176 -37.59 1.18 -21.41
C GLU A 176 -38.02 1.79 -20.06
N ASN A 177 -38.65 2.96 -20.14
CA ASN A 177 -39.20 3.64 -18.95
C ASN A 177 -40.14 2.67 -18.18
N ASP A 178 -39.95 2.58 -16.86
CA ASP A 178 -40.68 1.73 -15.89
C ASP A 178 -40.31 0.23 -15.82
N VAL A 179 -39.28 -0.23 -16.53
CA VAL A 179 -38.76 -1.61 -16.39
C VAL A 179 -37.48 -1.62 -15.55
N ASP A 180 -37.31 -2.64 -14.71
CA ASP A 180 -36.05 -2.86 -14.00
C ASP A 180 -34.92 -3.05 -15.04
N PRO A 181 -33.83 -2.25 -15.01
CA PRO A 181 -32.68 -2.40 -15.91
C PRO A 181 -32.10 -3.82 -16.00
N HIS A 182 -32.31 -4.65 -14.97
CA HIS A 182 -31.87 -6.05 -14.93
C HIS A 182 -32.77 -7.01 -15.72
N GLU A 183 -33.98 -6.60 -16.06
CA GLU A 183 -34.94 -7.37 -16.84
C GLU A 183 -34.91 -7.02 -18.34
N VAL A 184 -34.30 -5.89 -18.70
CA VAL A 184 -34.17 -5.43 -20.09
C VAL A 184 -33.15 -6.29 -20.84
N VAL A 185 -33.56 -6.77 -22.02
CA VAL A 185 -32.72 -7.55 -22.92
C VAL A 185 -32.12 -6.64 -23.97
N PHE A 186 -30.81 -6.69 -24.16
CA PHE A 186 -30.10 -5.94 -25.19
C PHE A 186 -29.31 -6.87 -26.13
N ASP A 187 -29.00 -6.34 -27.32
CA ASP A 187 -28.32 -7.09 -28.37
C ASP A 187 -26.81 -7.06 -28.17
N ASN A 188 -26.20 -8.25 -28.21
CA ASN A 188 -24.75 -8.44 -28.19
C ASN A 188 -24.32 -8.94 -29.55
N ILE A 189 -23.51 -8.16 -30.26
CA ILE A 189 -23.17 -8.37 -31.68
C ILE A 189 -21.72 -8.84 -31.80
N PHE A 190 -21.55 -10.02 -32.38
CA PHE A 190 -20.26 -10.69 -32.58
C PHE A 190 -19.97 -10.88 -34.08
N ASP A 191 -19.06 -10.09 -34.64
CA ASP A 191 -18.74 -10.15 -36.07
C ASP A 191 -17.72 -11.24 -36.47
N GLN A 192 -17.02 -11.83 -35.49
CA GLN A 192 -15.83 -12.65 -35.77
C GLN A 192 -16.03 -14.17 -35.68
N ILE A 193 -17.26 -14.66 -35.50
CA ILE A 193 -17.53 -16.08 -35.23
C ILE A 193 -17.78 -16.88 -36.51
N THR A 194 -18.68 -16.45 -37.41
CA THR A 194 -19.18 -17.29 -38.52
C THR A 194 -19.18 -16.65 -39.91
N GLY A 195 -18.35 -15.64 -40.16
CA GLY A 195 -18.33 -14.94 -41.46
C GLY A 195 -19.47 -13.93 -41.66
N GLY A 196 -20.12 -13.53 -40.56
CA GLY A 196 -21.15 -12.49 -40.46
C GLY A 196 -21.49 -12.24 -38.98
N PRO A 197 -22.25 -11.17 -38.68
CA PRO A 197 -22.65 -10.84 -37.31
C PRO A 197 -23.53 -11.93 -36.71
N VAL A 198 -23.17 -12.37 -35.51
CA VAL A 198 -24.02 -13.19 -34.63
C VAL A 198 -24.57 -12.26 -33.56
N ILE A 199 -25.90 -12.18 -33.47
CA ILE A 199 -26.59 -11.36 -32.46
C ILE A 199 -27.16 -12.31 -31.41
N VAL A 200 -26.82 -12.09 -30.15
CA VAL A 200 -27.33 -12.86 -29.01
C VAL A 200 -27.88 -11.93 -27.93
N PRO A 201 -29.03 -12.26 -27.32
CA PRO A 201 -29.59 -11.47 -26.24
C PRO A 201 -28.74 -11.60 -24.97
N GLY A 202 -28.65 -10.51 -24.22
CA GLY A 202 -27.99 -10.46 -22.92
C GLY A 202 -28.76 -9.62 -21.93
N ILE A 203 -28.46 -9.82 -20.65
CA ILE A 203 -29.05 -9.09 -19.52
C ILE A 203 -27.95 -8.57 -18.60
N MET A 204 -28.23 -7.47 -17.90
CA MET A 204 -27.34 -6.93 -16.87
C MET A 204 -27.60 -7.65 -15.54
N LEU A 205 -26.56 -8.26 -14.96
CA LEU A 205 -26.66 -8.96 -13.68
C LEU A 205 -26.41 -8.04 -12.49
N ALA A 206 -25.46 -7.12 -12.63
CA ALA A 206 -25.03 -6.23 -11.55
C ALA A 206 -24.29 -5.03 -12.12
N GLU A 207 -24.29 -3.95 -11.35
CA GLU A 207 -23.61 -2.70 -11.66
C GLU A 207 -22.88 -2.13 -10.43
N LYS A 208 -21.88 -1.32 -10.70
CA LYS A 208 -21.20 -0.46 -9.75
C LYS A 208 -21.21 0.95 -10.31
N ILE A 209 -22.20 1.73 -9.88
CA ILE A 209 -22.52 3.04 -10.44
C ILE A 209 -21.35 4.03 -10.29
N ASP A 210 -20.72 4.04 -9.12
CA ASP A 210 -19.64 4.97 -8.78
C ASP A 210 -18.40 4.74 -9.66
N SER A 211 -17.95 3.49 -9.78
CA SER A 211 -16.79 3.15 -10.63
C SER A 211 -17.15 2.83 -12.08
N ASP A 212 -18.40 3.04 -12.47
CA ASP A 212 -18.90 2.86 -13.85
C ASP A 212 -18.66 1.45 -14.43
N LEU A 213 -18.91 0.39 -13.65
CA LEU A 213 -18.77 -1.01 -14.08
C LEU A 213 -20.13 -1.71 -14.17
N ALA A 214 -20.26 -2.66 -15.10
CA ALA A 214 -21.39 -3.57 -15.19
C ALA A 214 -20.97 -4.99 -15.57
N LEU A 215 -21.73 -5.97 -15.06
CA LEU A 215 -21.57 -7.40 -15.30
C LEU A 215 -22.80 -7.87 -16.06
N LEU A 216 -22.56 -8.57 -17.17
CA LEU A 216 -23.58 -9.01 -18.09
C LEU A 216 -23.58 -10.53 -18.16
N ARG A 217 -24.75 -11.09 -18.49
CA ARG A 217 -24.92 -12.51 -18.78
C ARG A 217 -25.56 -12.72 -20.14
N ILE A 218 -24.97 -13.66 -20.88
CA ILE A 218 -25.46 -14.09 -22.20
C ILE A 218 -25.72 -15.60 -22.10
N ASN A 219 -26.99 -16.00 -22.15
CA ASN A 219 -27.40 -17.40 -22.17
C ASN A 219 -27.42 -17.89 -23.62
N THR A 220 -26.50 -18.77 -24.00
CA THR A 220 -26.42 -19.27 -25.37
C THR A 220 -25.61 -20.56 -25.45
N ASP A 221 -26.05 -21.47 -26.33
CA ASP A 221 -25.29 -22.66 -26.72
C ASP A 221 -24.32 -22.37 -27.89
N ILE A 222 -24.41 -21.17 -28.49
CA ILE A 222 -23.48 -20.74 -29.55
C ILE A 222 -22.10 -20.53 -28.93
N ASP A 223 -21.07 -21.08 -29.55
CA ASP A 223 -19.69 -20.78 -29.15
C ASP A 223 -19.33 -19.35 -29.57
N LEU A 224 -19.28 -18.45 -28.59
CA LEU A 224 -18.91 -17.04 -28.79
C LEU A 224 -17.40 -16.82 -28.93
N GLY A 225 -16.60 -17.89 -28.85
CA GLY A 225 -15.15 -17.84 -28.98
C GLY A 225 -14.42 -17.73 -27.65
N ALA A 226 -13.21 -17.18 -27.72
CA ALA A 226 -12.32 -17.03 -26.57
C ALA A 226 -12.81 -15.95 -25.61
N VAL A 227 -12.56 -16.18 -24.32
CA VAL A 227 -12.78 -15.20 -23.25
C VAL A 227 -11.45 -14.53 -22.88
N ALA A 228 -11.50 -13.27 -22.48
CA ALA A 228 -10.34 -12.55 -21.99
C ALA A 228 -9.92 -13.12 -20.63
N GLN A 229 -8.61 -13.27 -20.44
CA GLN A 229 -8.05 -13.60 -19.13
C GLN A 229 -7.95 -12.32 -18.30
N LEU A 230 -8.75 -12.21 -17.23
CA LEU A 230 -8.60 -11.15 -16.26
C LEU A 230 -7.27 -11.33 -15.50
N ALA A 231 -6.44 -10.30 -15.44
CA ALA A 231 -5.16 -10.37 -14.77
C ALA A 231 -5.35 -10.63 -13.26
N PRO A 232 -4.48 -11.44 -12.62
CA PRO A 232 -4.53 -11.62 -11.18
C PRO A 232 -4.14 -10.35 -10.44
N LEU A 233 -4.61 -10.17 -9.20
CA LEU A 233 -4.37 -8.94 -8.44
C LEU A 233 -2.86 -8.68 -8.22
N ALA A 234 -2.06 -9.74 -8.09
CA ALA A 234 -0.60 -9.66 -7.99
C ALA A 234 0.05 -8.96 -9.20
N ARG A 235 -0.64 -8.89 -10.35
CA ARG A 235 -0.16 -8.20 -11.54
C ARG A 235 -0.01 -6.69 -11.34
N LEU A 236 -0.75 -6.09 -10.42
CA LEU A 236 -0.64 -4.65 -10.12
C LEU A 236 0.78 -4.22 -9.76
N ASN A 237 1.58 -5.10 -9.15
CA ASN A 237 2.97 -4.82 -8.79
C ASN A 237 3.90 -4.63 -10.01
N LEU A 238 3.42 -4.97 -11.21
CA LEU A 238 4.16 -4.88 -12.47
C LEU A 238 3.57 -3.82 -13.41
N ILE A 239 2.49 -3.15 -13.02
CA ILE A 239 1.82 -2.14 -13.81
C ILE A 239 2.14 -0.78 -13.21
N ASP A 240 2.70 0.11 -14.02
CA ASP A 240 3.04 1.50 -13.70
C ASP A 240 2.80 2.40 -14.94
N ALA A 241 2.95 3.71 -14.79
CA ALA A 241 3.10 4.61 -15.91
C ALA A 241 4.15 4.08 -16.92
N PHE A 242 3.87 4.29 -18.21
CA PHE A 242 4.58 3.73 -19.37
C PHE A 242 4.41 2.23 -19.59
N SER A 243 3.58 1.53 -18.83
CA SER A 243 3.20 0.14 -19.15
C SER A 243 2.48 0.10 -20.50
N PRO A 244 2.97 -0.66 -21.50
CA PRO A 244 2.33 -0.72 -22.81
C PRO A 244 1.02 -1.48 -22.77
N VAL A 245 -0.02 -0.91 -23.39
CA VAL A 245 -1.38 -1.47 -23.38
C VAL A 245 -2.02 -1.45 -24.77
N TYR A 246 -3.01 -2.33 -24.94
CA TYR A 246 -4.02 -2.22 -25.98
C TYR A 246 -5.36 -1.83 -25.36
N THR A 247 -6.00 -0.80 -25.90
CA THR A 247 -7.42 -0.54 -25.65
C THR A 247 -8.21 -1.10 -26.80
N VAL A 248 -9.25 -1.87 -26.49
CA VAL A 248 -10.08 -2.55 -27.48
C VAL A 248 -11.53 -2.24 -27.21
N GLY A 249 -12.24 -1.80 -28.24
CA GLY A 249 -13.68 -1.57 -28.21
C GLY A 249 -14.27 -1.54 -29.61
N CYS A 250 -15.56 -1.25 -29.69
CA CYS A 250 -16.40 -1.21 -30.88
C CYS A 250 -16.81 0.25 -31.15
N PRO A 251 -15.84 1.13 -31.51
CA PRO A 251 -16.12 2.55 -31.67
C PRO A 251 -17.20 2.78 -32.72
N LEU A 252 -18.12 3.72 -32.45
CA LEU A 252 -19.18 4.12 -33.36
C LEU A 252 -20.07 2.96 -33.86
N GLY A 253 -20.17 1.86 -33.09
CA GLY A 253 -20.95 0.68 -33.48
C GLY A 253 -20.33 -0.11 -34.63
N THR A 254 -19.00 -0.05 -34.76
CA THR A 254 -18.23 -0.89 -35.69
C THR A 254 -17.66 -2.11 -34.97
N ASN A 255 -17.18 -3.09 -35.73
CA ASN A 255 -16.49 -4.27 -35.19
C ASN A 255 -15.36 -3.87 -34.24
N ALA A 256 -14.98 -4.77 -33.33
CA ALA A 256 -13.89 -4.54 -32.40
C ALA A 256 -12.60 -4.05 -33.08
N GLN A 257 -12.00 -3.00 -32.52
CA GLN A 257 -10.76 -2.37 -32.96
C GLN A 257 -9.81 -2.23 -31.78
N ALA A 258 -8.54 -2.61 -31.97
CA ALA A 258 -7.50 -2.45 -30.97
C ALA A 258 -6.62 -1.24 -31.31
N THR A 259 -6.40 -0.36 -30.33
CA THR A 259 -5.45 0.74 -30.40
C THR A 259 -4.35 0.56 -29.36
N ARG A 260 -3.10 0.76 -29.77
CA ARG A 260 -1.94 0.61 -28.88
C ARG A 260 -1.60 1.94 -28.22
N GLY A 261 -1.22 1.90 -26.96
CA GLY A 261 -0.72 3.05 -26.21
C GLY A 261 0.01 2.59 -24.95
N GLU A 262 -0.04 3.41 -23.92
CA GLU A 262 0.53 3.14 -22.60
C GLU A 262 -0.36 3.74 -21.50
N ILE A 263 -0.21 3.24 -20.28
CA ILE A 263 -0.72 3.93 -19.09
C ILE A 263 0.12 5.19 -18.90
N THR A 264 -0.52 6.34 -18.79
CA THR A 264 0.16 7.63 -18.60
C THR A 264 0.05 8.13 -17.16
N ARG A 265 -0.98 7.70 -16.43
CA ARG A 265 -1.18 7.92 -14.99
C ARG A 265 -1.92 6.73 -14.40
N ASP A 266 -1.46 6.27 -13.26
CA ASP A 266 -2.02 5.16 -12.49
C ASP A 266 -2.74 5.62 -11.20
N ASP A 267 -2.64 6.91 -10.87
CA ASP A 267 -3.13 7.53 -9.63
C ASP A 267 -4.23 8.59 -9.86
N TRP A 268 -4.88 8.58 -11.02
CA TRP A 268 -5.81 9.64 -11.40
C TRP A 268 -7.16 9.49 -10.69
N VAL A 269 -7.62 10.52 -10.00
CA VAL A 269 -8.92 10.50 -9.28
C VAL A 269 -9.91 11.44 -9.96
N VAL A 270 -11.08 10.93 -10.31
CA VAL A 270 -12.22 11.68 -10.86
C VAL A 270 -13.47 11.35 -10.04
N ASP A 271 -14.15 12.36 -9.52
CA ASP A 271 -15.34 12.20 -8.69
C ASP A 271 -15.14 11.19 -7.53
N GLU A 272 -13.99 11.29 -6.84
CA GLU A 272 -13.57 10.41 -5.74
C GLU A 272 -13.30 8.94 -6.14
N GLN A 273 -13.28 8.64 -7.44
CA GLN A 273 -13.05 7.29 -7.96
C GLN A 273 -11.68 7.19 -8.64
N PRO A 274 -10.93 6.11 -8.41
CA PRO A 274 -9.64 5.89 -9.07
C PRO A 274 -9.83 5.48 -10.52
N TYR A 275 -9.02 6.05 -11.39
CA TYR A 275 -8.93 5.72 -12.81
C TYR A 275 -7.46 5.66 -13.24
N TRP A 276 -7.20 4.83 -14.22
CA TRP A 276 -5.98 4.92 -15.01
C TRP A 276 -6.22 5.81 -16.22
N MET A 277 -5.25 6.66 -16.52
CA MET A 277 -5.22 7.39 -17.79
C MET A 277 -4.42 6.59 -18.81
N VAL A 278 -4.97 6.39 -20.00
CA VAL A 278 -4.32 5.68 -21.11
C VAL A 278 -4.18 6.58 -22.34
N SER A 279 -3.04 6.47 -23.02
CA SER A 279 -2.73 7.24 -24.24
C SER A 279 -3.19 6.57 -25.54
N SER A 280 -3.63 5.31 -25.46
CA SER A 280 -4.17 4.57 -26.60
C SER A 280 -5.36 5.34 -27.20
N PRO A 281 -5.35 5.70 -28.49
CA PRO A 281 -6.43 6.47 -29.10
C PRO A 281 -7.80 5.81 -28.93
N ALA A 282 -8.78 6.56 -28.44
CA ALA A 282 -10.14 6.10 -28.26
C ALA A 282 -11.17 7.14 -28.75
N TYR A 283 -12.32 6.63 -29.16
CA TYR A 283 -13.50 7.37 -29.63
C TYR A 283 -14.77 6.87 -28.92
N PHE A 284 -15.88 7.61 -29.06
CA PHE A 284 -17.19 7.15 -28.60
C PHE A 284 -17.50 5.75 -29.12
N GLY A 285 -18.04 4.90 -28.23
CA GLY A 285 -18.27 3.47 -28.46
C GLY A 285 -17.16 2.55 -27.94
N ASN A 286 -15.95 3.04 -27.60
CA ASN A 286 -14.95 2.20 -26.90
C ASN A 286 -15.29 1.94 -25.43
N SER A 287 -16.15 2.77 -24.83
CA SER A 287 -16.62 2.59 -23.46
C SER A 287 -17.22 1.19 -23.26
N GLY A 288 -16.86 0.57 -22.14
CA GLY A 288 -17.12 -0.83 -21.81
C GLY A 288 -16.15 -1.83 -22.44
N GLY A 289 -15.23 -1.37 -23.28
CA GLY A 289 -14.18 -2.20 -23.89
C GLY A 289 -13.07 -2.54 -22.90
N GLY A 290 -12.13 -3.38 -23.33
CA GLY A 290 -11.04 -3.87 -22.48
C GLY A 290 -9.75 -3.08 -22.65
N VAL A 291 -9.03 -2.89 -21.55
CA VAL A 291 -7.63 -2.47 -21.55
C VAL A 291 -6.76 -3.67 -21.22
N PHE A 292 -5.89 -4.06 -22.13
CA PHE A 292 -5.08 -5.28 -22.07
C PHE A 292 -3.60 -4.94 -21.97
N LEU A 293 -2.87 -5.66 -21.12
CA LEU A 293 -1.41 -5.52 -21.04
C LEU A 293 -0.75 -6.12 -22.29
N GLU A 294 0.14 -5.39 -22.97
CA GLU A 294 0.75 -5.86 -24.23
C GLU A 294 1.57 -7.15 -24.05
N GLU A 295 2.25 -7.30 -22.91
CA GLU A 295 3.16 -8.41 -22.69
C GLU A 295 2.44 -9.75 -22.47
N THR A 296 1.34 -9.73 -21.72
CA THR A 296 0.63 -10.94 -21.30
C THR A 296 -0.72 -11.13 -21.95
N HIS A 297 -1.25 -10.11 -22.62
CA HIS A 297 -2.58 -10.10 -23.22
C HIS A 297 -3.72 -10.25 -22.20
N GLU A 298 -3.43 -10.08 -20.91
CA GLU A 298 -4.46 -10.13 -19.87
C GLU A 298 -5.21 -8.80 -19.82
N LEU A 299 -6.50 -8.88 -19.52
CA LEU A 299 -7.37 -7.74 -19.23
C LEU A 299 -6.96 -7.16 -17.87
N ILE A 300 -6.60 -5.87 -17.86
CA ILE A 300 -6.16 -5.14 -16.67
C ILE A 300 -7.08 -3.97 -16.31
N GLY A 301 -8.06 -3.67 -17.15
CA GLY A 301 -9.01 -2.59 -16.88
C GLY A 301 -10.18 -2.57 -17.86
N ILE A 302 -11.23 -1.85 -17.52
CA ILE A 302 -12.37 -1.58 -18.41
C ILE A 302 -12.29 -0.12 -18.85
N PHE A 303 -12.27 0.11 -20.16
CA PHE A 303 -12.28 1.45 -20.71
C PHE A 303 -13.62 2.12 -20.42
N SER A 304 -13.63 3.22 -19.68
CA SER A 304 -14.87 3.85 -19.21
C SER A 304 -15.17 5.15 -19.97
N LYS A 305 -14.26 6.13 -19.97
CA LYS A 305 -14.55 7.49 -20.48
C LYS A 305 -13.41 8.02 -21.33
N ILE A 306 -13.69 9.01 -22.17
CA ILE A 306 -12.67 9.79 -22.88
C ILE A 306 -12.80 11.24 -22.44
N TYR A 307 -11.67 11.89 -22.19
CA TYR A 307 -11.65 13.29 -21.83
C TYR A 307 -12.19 14.16 -22.99
N THR A 308 -13.02 15.14 -22.65
CA THR A 308 -13.52 16.12 -23.61
C THR A 308 -13.15 17.54 -23.16
N HIS A 309 -12.85 18.40 -24.13
CA HIS A 309 -12.55 19.81 -23.87
C HIS A 309 -13.60 20.73 -24.50
N GLY A 310 -14.11 21.65 -23.69
CA GLY A 310 -15.04 22.70 -24.10
C GLY A 310 -16.51 22.34 -23.91
N ASN A 311 -17.33 23.34 -23.52
CA ASN A 311 -18.72 23.11 -23.11
C ASN A 311 -19.74 23.14 -24.27
N TYR A 312 -19.47 23.90 -25.34
CA TYR A 312 -20.47 24.13 -26.42
C TYR A 312 -20.34 23.13 -27.58
N ARG A 313 -19.14 22.60 -27.80
CA ARG A 313 -18.81 21.58 -28.82
C ARG A 313 -17.64 20.74 -28.30
N PRO A 314 -17.89 19.82 -27.35
CA PRO A 314 -16.84 19.06 -26.70
C PRO A 314 -15.96 18.39 -27.76
N GLN A 315 -14.67 18.74 -27.73
CA GLN A 315 -13.66 18.11 -28.56
C GLN A 315 -13.12 16.90 -27.82
N VAL A 316 -13.18 15.74 -28.46
CA VAL A 316 -12.65 14.49 -27.89
C VAL A 316 -11.13 14.55 -27.88
N VAL A 317 -10.52 14.37 -26.72
CA VAL A 317 -9.06 14.23 -26.58
C VAL A 317 -8.74 12.74 -26.60
N THR A 318 -8.52 12.21 -27.80
CA THR A 318 -8.51 10.75 -28.06
C THR A 318 -7.43 9.98 -27.31
N HIS A 319 -6.36 10.63 -26.84
CA HIS A 319 -5.25 10.03 -26.08
C HIS A 319 -5.34 10.31 -24.57
N MET A 320 -6.49 10.75 -24.08
CA MET A 320 -6.78 10.90 -22.65
C MET A 320 -7.99 10.05 -22.28
N GLY A 321 -7.83 8.74 -22.47
CA GLY A 321 -8.82 7.75 -22.06
C GLY A 321 -8.72 7.46 -20.57
N LEU A 322 -9.86 7.16 -19.93
CA LEU A 322 -9.95 6.75 -18.53
C LEU A 322 -10.42 5.31 -18.47
N ALA A 323 -9.65 4.47 -17.76
CA ALA A 323 -9.95 3.07 -17.55
C ALA A 323 -10.13 2.78 -16.07
N VAL A 324 -11.14 1.97 -15.75
CA VAL A 324 -11.36 1.47 -14.39
C VAL A 324 -10.25 0.48 -14.04
N PRO A 325 -9.48 0.70 -12.96
CA PRO A 325 -8.32 -0.12 -12.64
C PRO A 325 -8.65 -1.55 -12.19
N LEU A 326 -7.66 -2.43 -12.28
CA LEU A 326 -7.80 -3.86 -11.97
C LEU A 326 -8.25 -4.12 -10.52
N ASP A 327 -7.70 -3.42 -9.53
CA ASP A 327 -8.07 -3.57 -8.12
C ASP A 327 -9.54 -3.24 -7.86
N THR A 328 -10.05 -2.21 -8.52
CA THR A 328 -11.46 -1.78 -8.44
C THR A 328 -12.38 -2.87 -8.99
N ILE A 329 -12.01 -3.45 -10.14
CA ILE A 329 -12.74 -4.57 -10.75
C ILE A 329 -12.74 -5.79 -9.82
N HIS A 330 -11.56 -6.17 -9.29
CA HIS A 330 -11.42 -7.31 -8.37
C HIS A 330 -12.22 -7.12 -7.09
N GLY A 331 -12.08 -5.96 -6.44
CA GLY A 331 -12.78 -5.63 -5.20
C GLY A 331 -14.30 -5.69 -5.38
N TRP A 332 -14.80 -5.17 -6.50
CA TRP A 332 -16.22 -5.23 -6.82
C TRP A 332 -16.72 -6.65 -7.10
N LEU A 333 -16.07 -7.39 -8.00
CA LEU A 333 -16.47 -8.77 -8.34
C LEU A 333 -16.50 -9.68 -7.11
N ASN A 334 -15.50 -9.55 -6.23
CA ASN A 334 -15.49 -10.25 -4.95
C ASN A 334 -16.68 -9.85 -4.07
N GLY A 335 -16.97 -8.55 -3.98
CA GLY A 335 -18.09 -8.02 -3.18
C GLY A 335 -19.46 -8.52 -3.62
N ILE A 336 -19.65 -8.78 -4.93
CA ILE A 336 -20.91 -9.30 -5.49
C ILE A 336 -20.94 -10.83 -5.65
N GLY A 337 -19.94 -11.56 -5.13
CA GLY A 337 -19.91 -13.03 -5.15
C GLY A 337 -19.39 -13.66 -6.45
N TYR A 338 -18.81 -12.86 -7.36
CA TYR A 338 -18.19 -13.31 -8.61
C TYR A 338 -16.67 -13.41 -8.53
N GLY A 339 -16.14 -13.63 -7.32
CA GLY A 339 -14.70 -13.78 -7.07
C GLY A 339 -14.04 -14.96 -7.80
N PHE A 340 -14.82 -15.93 -8.29
CA PHE A 340 -14.27 -17.03 -9.10
C PHE A 340 -13.76 -16.56 -10.47
N LEU A 341 -14.22 -15.39 -10.96
CA LEU A 341 -13.73 -14.78 -12.20
C LEU A 341 -12.29 -14.24 -12.08
N VAL A 342 -11.84 -14.02 -10.84
CA VAL A 342 -10.52 -13.46 -10.53
C VAL A 342 -9.56 -14.47 -9.90
N ALA A 343 -10.04 -15.69 -9.61
CA ALA A 343 -9.20 -16.73 -9.05
C ALA A 343 -8.13 -17.13 -10.07
N ASP A 344 -6.87 -17.19 -9.62
CA ASP A 344 -5.78 -17.77 -10.41
C ASP A 344 -6.26 -19.10 -10.95
N SER A 345 -6.37 -19.20 -12.27
CA SER A 345 -6.64 -20.47 -12.93
C SER A 345 -5.39 -21.35 -12.82
N GLU A 346 -5.03 -21.75 -11.61
CA GLU A 346 -4.46 -23.08 -11.38
C GLU A 346 -5.59 -24.11 -11.59
N PHE A 347 -6.09 -24.22 -12.82
CA PHE A 347 -7.03 -25.27 -13.18
C PHE A 347 -6.26 -26.48 -13.70
N THR A 348 -6.01 -27.40 -12.76
CA THR A 348 -6.19 -28.86 -12.88
C THR A 348 -5.77 -29.52 -14.20
N THR A 349 -4.58 -30.10 -14.18
CA THR A 349 -4.24 -31.34 -14.92
C THR A 349 -4.20 -32.53 -13.96
N SER A 350 -5.29 -32.84 -13.26
CA SER A 350 -5.43 -34.15 -12.62
C SER A 350 -6.90 -34.46 -12.29
N THR A 351 -7.67 -34.88 -13.29
CA THR A 351 -8.83 -35.78 -13.08
C THR A 351 -9.32 -36.43 -14.38
N ALA A 352 -8.76 -36.09 -15.55
CA ALA A 352 -9.09 -36.77 -16.81
C ALA A 352 -8.27 -38.05 -17.08
N GLU A 353 -7.13 -38.28 -16.42
CA GLU A 353 -6.32 -39.50 -16.63
C GLU A 353 -6.73 -40.68 -15.72
N GLU A 354 -7.38 -40.45 -14.58
CA GLU A 354 -7.82 -41.55 -13.70
C GLU A 354 -9.12 -42.22 -14.16
N ALA A 355 -9.91 -41.58 -15.04
CA ALA A 355 -11.10 -42.20 -15.62
C ALA A 355 -10.80 -43.11 -16.84
N SER A 356 -9.64 -42.96 -17.49
CA SER A 356 -9.23 -43.81 -18.63
C SER A 356 -8.40 -45.03 -18.21
N ALA A 357 -7.80 -45.04 -17.01
CA ALA A 357 -7.02 -46.16 -16.51
C ALA A 357 -7.88 -47.27 -15.86
N ALA A 358 -9.13 -46.94 -15.49
CA ALA A 358 -10.06 -47.88 -14.84
C ALA A 358 -10.97 -48.67 -15.81
N GLN A 359 -10.86 -48.45 -17.13
CA GLN A 359 -11.66 -49.15 -18.16
C GLN A 359 -10.86 -50.14 -19.03
N LEU A 360 -9.64 -50.48 -18.63
CA LEU A 360 -8.80 -51.47 -19.31
C LEU A 360 -8.36 -52.65 -18.41
N GLN A 361 -9.04 -52.86 -17.28
CA GLN A 361 -8.78 -54.00 -16.38
C GLN A 361 -10.04 -54.73 -15.90
N ASP A 362 -11.09 -54.83 -16.73
CA ASP A 362 -12.13 -55.86 -16.58
C ASP A 362 -12.56 -56.44 -17.93
#